data_AF-A0A7M2X3M5-F1
#
_entry.id   AF-A0A7M2X3M5-F1
#
_cell.length_a   1.000
_cell.length_b   1.000
_cell.length_c   1.000
_cell.angle_alpha   90.00
_cell.angle_beta   90.00
_cell.angle_gamma   90.00
#
_symmetry.space_group_name_H-M   'P 1'
#
loop_
_entity.id
_entity.type
_entity.pdbx_description
1 polymer ?
#
loop_
_entity_poly.entity_id
_entity_poly.type
_entity_poly.pdbx_seq_one_letter_code
_entity_poly.pdbx_strand_id
1 'polypeptide(L)'
;MEMLDLEGYELVPRVIPPTAVASLCSAVSALVGAEGIRQRNDRVYAIRNLLSICREVRQFADSAEVRSLVESAIGGKALPVRAILFDKTPESNWKVPWHQDLSIAVRERMDVPGFGPWSVKAGVVHVQPPVRLLESMLTLRLHLDDCQASNGPLRVLPGSHRHGTLSPEQIEDWRSRVMPVSCVLPAGGAVLMRPLILHASSPATEPGHRRVVHIEWSSEDLPHGLQWHQG
;
A
#
# COMPACT_ATOMS: atom_id res chain seq x y z
N MET A 1 1.04 -19.08 0.23
CA MET A 1 2.28 -18.57 0.87
C MET A 1 2.06 -18.59 2.37
N GLU A 2 2.52 -19.62 3.07
CA GLU A 2 2.11 -19.93 4.46
C GLU A 2 2.44 -18.82 5.47
N MET A 3 3.59 -18.14 5.29
CA MET A 3 4.01 -17.04 6.17
C MET A 3 3.11 -15.81 6.06
N LEU A 4 2.67 -15.44 4.86
CA LEU A 4 1.77 -14.31 4.65
C LEU A 4 0.42 -14.52 5.35
N ASP A 5 -0.08 -15.75 5.39
CA ASP A 5 -1.35 -16.08 6.03
C ASP A 5 -1.23 -16.08 7.57
N LEU A 6 -0.10 -16.58 8.09
CA LEU A 6 0.17 -16.63 9.52
C LEU A 6 0.52 -15.26 10.11
N GLU A 7 1.44 -14.53 9.47
CA GLU A 7 2.04 -13.30 9.98
C GLU A 7 1.44 -12.02 9.38
N GLY A 8 0.73 -12.13 8.26
CA GLY A 8 0.06 -11.01 7.59
C GLY A 8 0.97 -10.17 6.70
N TYR A 9 2.24 -10.53 6.58
CA TYR A 9 3.20 -9.91 5.68
C TYR A 9 4.24 -10.91 5.17
N GLU A 10 4.89 -10.55 4.07
CA GLU A 10 6.04 -11.28 3.54
C GLU A 10 7.03 -10.30 2.87
N LEU A 11 8.32 -10.53 3.06
CA LEU A 11 9.38 -9.75 2.42
C LEU A 11 9.88 -10.51 1.19
N VAL A 12 9.78 -9.88 0.02
CA VAL A 12 10.28 -10.41 -1.24
C VAL A 12 11.50 -9.59 -1.64
N PRO A 13 12.75 -10.08 -1.44
CA PRO A 13 13.96 -9.28 -1.59
C PRO A 13 14.17 -8.73 -3.00
N ARG A 14 13.59 -9.36 -4.02
CA ARG A 14 13.71 -8.96 -5.41
C ARG A 14 12.47 -9.38 -6.20
N VAL A 15 11.67 -8.41 -6.61
CA VAL A 15 10.54 -8.59 -7.53
C VAL A 15 10.93 -8.24 -8.95
N ILE A 16 11.76 -7.21 -9.13
CA ILE A 16 12.17 -6.71 -10.43
C ILE A 16 13.68 -6.43 -10.49
N PRO A 17 14.29 -6.46 -11.69
CA PRO A 17 15.69 -6.14 -11.87
C PRO A 17 15.97 -4.63 -11.69
N PRO A 18 17.23 -4.25 -11.39
CA PRO A 18 17.61 -2.84 -11.23
C PRO A 18 17.27 -1.92 -12.41
N THR A 19 17.27 -2.45 -13.63
CA THR A 19 16.88 -1.69 -14.83
C THR A 19 15.41 -1.28 -14.81
N ALA A 20 14.52 -2.19 -14.40
CA ALA A 20 13.09 -1.89 -14.25
C ALA A 20 12.84 -0.92 -13.09
N VAL A 21 13.61 -1.04 -11.99
CA VAL A 21 13.58 -0.05 -10.90
C VAL A 21 13.94 1.34 -11.43
N ALA A 22 15.04 1.46 -12.18
CA ALA A 22 15.46 2.73 -12.76
C ALA A 22 14.40 3.35 -13.69
N SER A 23 13.76 2.52 -14.53
CA SER A 23 12.65 2.97 -15.39
C SER A 23 11.46 3.48 -14.58
N LEU A 24 11.03 2.76 -13.54
CA LEU A 24 9.95 3.21 -12.65
C LEU A 24 10.32 4.49 -11.91
N CYS A 25 11.56 4.60 -11.40
CA CYS A 25 12.08 5.82 -10.78
C CYS A 25 11.99 7.01 -11.72
N SER A 26 12.40 6.86 -12.98
CA SER A 26 12.30 7.93 -13.98
C SER A 26 10.85 8.33 -14.24
N ALA A 27 9.96 7.35 -14.43
CA ALA A 27 8.54 7.58 -14.70
C ALA A 27 7.85 8.32 -13.55
N VAL A 28 8.03 7.87 -12.31
CA VAL A 28 7.37 8.51 -11.16
C VAL A 28 7.96 9.88 -10.83
N SER A 29 9.28 10.09 -11.05
CA SER A 29 9.90 11.41 -10.90
C SER A 29 9.38 12.41 -11.92
N ALA A 30 9.10 11.98 -13.16
CA ALA A 30 8.51 12.85 -14.18
C ALA A 30 7.10 13.35 -13.79
N LEU A 31 6.38 12.61 -12.95
CA LEU A 31 5.08 13.04 -12.44
C LEU A 31 5.21 14.18 -11.45
N VAL A 32 6.22 14.16 -10.56
CA VAL A 32 6.36 15.13 -9.44
C VAL A 32 6.37 16.60 -9.89
N GLY A 33 6.67 16.88 -11.18
CA GLY A 33 6.60 18.22 -11.78
C GLY A 33 5.38 18.51 -12.67
N ALA A 34 4.44 17.56 -12.83
CA ALA A 34 3.25 17.72 -13.67
C ALA A 34 2.10 18.44 -12.93
N GLU A 35 1.37 19.29 -13.64
CA GLU A 35 0.19 20.00 -13.11
C GLU A 35 -0.88 19.00 -12.61
N GLY A 36 -1.38 19.21 -11.38
CA GLY A 36 -2.49 18.41 -10.81
C GLY A 36 -2.12 17.48 -9.64
N ILE A 37 -0.84 17.41 -9.25
CA ILE A 37 -0.43 16.67 -8.05
C ILE A 37 -0.68 17.50 -6.80
N ARG A 38 -1.49 16.96 -5.89
CA ARG A 38 -1.86 17.65 -4.64
C ARG A 38 -0.63 17.89 -3.75
N GLN A 39 -0.13 19.10 -3.85
CA GLN A 39 0.71 19.76 -2.87
C GLN A 39 -0.13 20.00 -1.61
N ARG A 40 0.35 19.55 -0.45
CA ARG A 40 -0.07 20.12 0.84
C ARG A 40 1.16 20.85 1.36
N ASN A 41 1.11 22.18 1.38
CA ASN A 41 2.24 23.07 1.69
C ASN A 41 3.42 22.93 0.69
N ASP A 42 3.16 23.05 -0.62
CA ASP A 42 4.19 23.05 -1.69
C ASP A 42 5.08 21.80 -1.79
N ARG A 43 4.67 20.64 -1.22
CA ARG A 43 5.48 19.41 -1.21
C ARG A 43 4.67 18.18 -1.62
N VAL A 44 5.21 17.40 -2.56
CA VAL A 44 4.63 16.13 -3.04
C VAL A 44 5.04 15.01 -2.06
N TYR A 45 4.18 14.71 -1.09
CA TYR A 45 4.40 13.63 -0.11
C TYR A 45 3.83 12.29 -0.57
N ALA A 46 2.76 12.34 -1.36
CA ALA A 46 2.14 11.18 -1.97
C ALA A 46 1.40 11.54 -3.25
N ILE A 47 1.59 10.73 -4.29
CA ILE A 47 0.84 10.83 -5.54
C ILE A 47 -0.18 9.70 -5.55
N ARG A 48 -1.47 10.04 -5.60
CA ARG A 48 -2.55 9.06 -5.67
C ARG A 48 -2.92 8.78 -7.12
N ASN A 49 -3.70 7.72 -7.33
CA ASN A 49 -4.23 7.32 -8.61
C ASN A 49 -3.16 6.91 -9.63
N LEU A 50 -2.03 6.36 -9.18
CA LEU A 50 -0.90 6.03 -10.06
C LEU A 50 -1.27 5.10 -11.22
N LEU A 51 -2.16 4.11 -11.03
CA LEU A 51 -2.60 3.21 -12.12
C LEU A 51 -3.22 3.97 -13.30
N SER A 52 -3.78 5.15 -13.07
CA SER A 52 -4.47 5.95 -14.08
C SER A 52 -3.57 7.03 -14.70
N ILE A 53 -2.53 7.47 -13.99
CA ILE A 53 -1.70 8.61 -14.40
C ILE A 53 -0.25 8.24 -14.74
N CYS A 54 0.17 7.01 -14.44
CA CYS A 54 1.52 6.52 -14.73
C CYS A 54 1.43 5.18 -15.47
N ARG A 55 1.72 5.23 -16.78
CA ARG A 55 1.65 4.07 -17.65
C ARG A 55 2.60 2.96 -17.20
N GLU A 56 3.80 3.32 -16.76
CA GLU A 56 4.85 2.39 -16.34
C GLU A 56 4.44 1.65 -15.07
N VAL A 57 3.77 2.32 -14.13
CA VAL A 57 3.22 1.66 -12.92
C VAL A 57 2.07 0.72 -13.30
N ARG A 58 1.20 1.10 -14.25
CA ARG A 58 0.16 0.20 -14.76
C ARG A 58 0.77 -1.02 -15.44
N GLN A 59 1.76 -0.83 -16.31
CA GLN A 59 2.48 -1.93 -16.98
C GLN A 59 3.20 -2.84 -15.99
N PHE A 60 3.79 -2.28 -14.94
CA PHE A 60 4.36 -3.07 -13.84
C PHE A 60 3.29 -3.90 -13.13
N ALA A 61 2.15 -3.32 -12.77
CA ALA A 61 1.06 -4.05 -12.12
C ALA A 61 0.47 -5.18 -13.01
N ASP A 62 0.47 -4.97 -14.32
CA ASP A 62 0.00 -5.92 -15.33
C ASP A 62 1.08 -6.92 -15.79
N SER A 63 2.33 -6.80 -15.32
CA SER A 63 3.44 -7.67 -15.73
C SER A 63 3.24 -9.11 -15.25
N ALA A 64 3.70 -10.09 -16.03
CA ALA A 64 3.53 -11.50 -15.70
C ALA A 64 4.19 -11.88 -14.36
N GLU A 65 5.35 -11.28 -14.06
CA GLU A 65 6.11 -11.50 -12.84
C GLU A 65 5.31 -11.02 -11.61
N VAL A 66 4.75 -9.80 -11.68
CA VAL A 66 3.99 -9.22 -10.58
C VAL A 66 2.65 -9.92 -10.42
N ARG A 67 1.95 -10.21 -11.52
CA ARG A 67 0.70 -10.98 -11.49
C ARG A 67 0.91 -12.35 -10.86
N SER A 68 1.92 -13.10 -11.30
CA SER A 68 2.22 -14.43 -10.74
C SER A 68 2.47 -14.37 -9.23
N LEU A 69 3.26 -13.39 -8.77
CA LEU A 69 3.53 -13.18 -7.35
C LEU A 69 2.25 -12.87 -6.55
N VAL A 70 1.46 -11.91 -7.02
CA VAL A 70 0.25 -11.46 -6.32
C VAL A 70 -0.86 -12.51 -6.37
N GLU A 71 -1.06 -13.19 -7.51
CA GLU A 71 -2.07 -14.24 -7.67
C GLU A 71 -1.75 -15.46 -6.81
N SER A 72 -0.48 -15.83 -6.67
CA SER A 72 -0.03 -16.86 -5.73
C SER A 72 -0.27 -16.47 -4.26
N ALA A 73 -0.06 -15.20 -3.92
CA ALA A 73 -0.25 -14.66 -2.58
C ALA A 73 -1.73 -14.52 -2.19
N ILE A 74 -2.58 -14.11 -3.13
CA ILE A 74 -4.03 -13.93 -2.92
C ILE A 74 -4.79 -15.25 -3.04
N GLY A 75 -4.23 -16.24 -3.75
CA GLY A 75 -4.85 -17.56 -3.97
C GLY A 75 -5.81 -17.61 -5.16
N GLY A 76 -5.66 -16.72 -6.14
CA GLY A 76 -6.59 -16.63 -7.27
C GLY A 76 -6.28 -15.45 -8.20
N LYS A 77 -7.27 -15.05 -8.99
CA LYS A 77 -7.16 -13.85 -9.85
C LYS A 77 -6.91 -12.62 -8.97
N ALA A 78 -6.11 -11.68 -9.49
CA ALA A 78 -5.84 -10.43 -8.81
C ALA A 78 -6.06 -9.24 -9.76
N LEU A 79 -6.86 -8.27 -9.31
CA LEU A 79 -7.12 -7.01 -9.99
C LEU A 79 -6.42 -5.87 -9.23
N PRO A 80 -5.51 -5.08 -9.84
CA PRO A 80 -4.98 -3.89 -9.19
C PRO A 80 -6.06 -2.82 -9.12
N VAL A 81 -6.43 -2.39 -7.91
CA VAL A 81 -7.59 -1.51 -7.67
C VAL A 81 -7.22 -0.12 -7.18
N ARG A 82 -5.99 0.05 -6.68
CA ARG A 82 -5.47 1.35 -6.22
C ARG A 82 -3.96 1.37 -6.28
N ALA A 83 -3.36 2.51 -6.64
CA ALA A 83 -1.92 2.72 -6.45
C ALA A 83 -1.58 4.14 -6.00
N ILE A 84 -0.58 4.22 -5.11
CA ILE A 84 -0.12 5.44 -4.45
C ILE A 84 1.42 5.45 -4.45
N LEU A 85 2.04 6.55 -4.87
CA LEU A 85 3.45 6.82 -4.61
C LEU A 85 3.55 7.40 -3.21
N PHE A 86 4.41 6.86 -2.36
CA PHE A 86 4.91 7.56 -1.18
C PHE A 86 6.33 8.02 -1.46
N ASP A 87 6.54 9.33 -1.43
CA ASP A 87 7.84 9.95 -1.70
C ASP A 87 8.34 10.69 -0.45
N LYS A 88 9.25 10.06 0.29
CA LYS A 88 9.84 10.62 1.51
C LYS A 88 11.21 11.20 1.18
N THR A 89 11.40 12.49 1.42
CA THR A 89 12.68 13.19 1.27
C THR A 89 13.21 13.63 2.64
N PRO A 90 14.47 14.08 2.75
CA PRO A 90 15.01 14.63 3.99
C PRO A 90 14.16 15.75 4.61
N GLU A 91 13.56 16.58 3.77
CA GLU A 91 12.71 17.71 4.15
C GLU A 91 11.27 17.29 4.51
N SER A 92 10.93 16.00 4.33
CA SER A 92 9.59 15.46 4.49
C SER A 92 9.64 14.13 5.25
N ASN A 93 10.00 14.21 6.53
CA ASN A 93 10.20 13.07 7.43
C ASN A 93 9.01 12.86 8.38
N TRP A 94 7.83 12.53 7.86
CA TRP A 94 6.63 12.37 8.69
C TRP A 94 6.46 10.94 9.24
N LYS A 95 5.91 10.86 10.46
CA LYS A 95 5.49 9.61 11.10
C LYS A 95 4.12 9.19 10.57
N VAL A 96 3.94 7.88 10.40
CA VAL A 96 2.61 7.28 10.25
C VAL A 96 2.35 6.45 11.50
N PRO A 97 1.31 6.77 12.30
CA PRO A 97 0.98 6.02 13.51
C PRO A 97 0.57 4.58 13.18
N TRP A 98 0.49 3.73 14.21
CA TRP A 98 -0.05 2.38 14.07
C TRP A 98 -1.51 2.44 13.60
N HIS A 99 -1.80 1.75 12.51
CA HIS A 99 -3.13 1.71 11.88
C HIS A 99 -3.30 0.46 11.03
N GLN A 100 -4.53 0.26 10.53
CA GLN A 100 -4.89 -0.71 9.50
C GLN A 100 -5.40 0.04 8.26
N ASP A 101 -5.29 -0.56 7.09
CA ASP A 101 -5.85 -0.03 5.85
C ASP A 101 -7.33 -0.44 5.72
N LEU A 102 -8.23 0.46 6.13
CA LEU A 102 -9.66 0.16 6.26
C LEU A 102 -10.54 0.70 5.13
N SER A 103 -9.99 1.49 4.21
CA SER A 103 -10.78 2.16 3.17
C SER A 103 -10.37 1.76 1.77
N ILE A 104 -11.33 1.45 0.92
CA ILE A 104 -11.17 1.24 -0.52
C ILE A 104 -11.54 2.49 -1.31
N ALA A 105 -11.07 2.60 -2.57
CA ALA A 105 -11.43 3.66 -3.49
C ALA A 105 -12.42 3.14 -4.54
N VAL A 106 -13.54 3.83 -4.69
CA VAL A 106 -14.64 3.45 -5.60
C VAL A 106 -14.97 4.59 -6.54
N ARG A 107 -15.57 4.26 -7.68
CA ARG A 107 -15.93 5.23 -8.73
C ARG A 107 -16.92 6.27 -8.24
N GLU A 108 -17.95 5.83 -7.52
CA GLU A 108 -19.01 6.69 -7.00
C GLU A 108 -19.59 6.14 -5.70
N ARG A 109 -20.32 7.00 -4.98
CA ARG A 109 -21.04 6.59 -3.77
C ARG A 109 -22.36 5.93 -4.15
N MET A 110 -22.62 4.77 -3.57
CA MET A 110 -23.90 4.05 -3.70
C MET A 110 -24.41 3.68 -2.31
N ASP A 111 -25.73 3.60 -2.15
CA ASP A 111 -26.33 3.09 -0.91
C ASP A 111 -26.34 1.56 -0.94
N VAL A 112 -25.35 0.95 -0.30
CA VAL A 112 -25.11 -0.50 -0.31
C VAL A 112 -24.87 -1.02 1.11
N PRO A 113 -25.55 -2.11 1.54
CA PRO A 113 -25.44 -2.61 2.91
C PRO A 113 -24.01 -2.98 3.32
N GLY A 114 -23.60 -2.55 4.51
CA GLY A 114 -22.30 -2.88 5.10
C GLY A 114 -21.13 -2.04 4.58
N PHE A 115 -21.37 -1.04 3.72
CA PHE A 115 -20.37 -0.10 3.25
C PHE A 115 -20.52 1.26 3.93
N GLY A 116 -19.50 1.66 4.68
CA GLY A 116 -19.46 2.91 5.42
C GLY A 116 -18.43 2.88 6.54
N PRO A 117 -17.95 4.03 7.00
CA PRO A 117 -18.30 5.38 6.54
C PRO A 117 -17.74 5.72 5.15
N TRP A 118 -18.34 6.73 4.52
CA TRP A 118 -17.94 7.27 3.21
C TRP A 118 -17.11 8.54 3.39
N SER A 119 -16.13 8.77 2.52
CA SER A 119 -15.34 10.01 2.49
C SER A 119 -14.92 10.34 1.05
N VAL A 120 -14.50 11.58 0.80
CA VAL A 120 -13.91 11.98 -0.47
C VAL A 120 -12.47 12.42 -0.21
N LYS A 121 -11.51 11.76 -0.84
CA LYS A 121 -10.08 12.08 -0.75
C LYS A 121 -9.57 12.24 -2.16
N ALA A 122 -8.81 13.29 -2.43
CA ALA A 122 -8.30 13.52 -3.78
C ALA A 122 -9.36 13.73 -4.89
N GLY A 123 -10.64 14.00 -4.54
CA GLY A 123 -11.74 13.99 -5.52
C GLY A 123 -12.24 12.57 -5.83
N VAL A 124 -11.70 11.56 -5.17
CA VAL A 124 -12.06 10.14 -5.30
C VAL A 124 -12.89 9.71 -4.10
N VAL A 125 -13.99 9.01 -4.37
CA VAL A 125 -14.86 8.45 -3.34
C VAL A 125 -14.16 7.27 -2.66
N HIS A 126 -14.15 7.30 -1.33
CA HIS A 126 -13.61 6.24 -0.50
C HIS A 126 -14.69 5.73 0.45
N VAL A 127 -14.63 4.45 0.77
CA VAL A 127 -15.56 3.81 1.69
C VAL A 127 -14.85 2.72 2.46
N GLN A 128 -15.28 2.49 3.70
CA GLN A 128 -14.89 1.29 4.43
C GLN A 128 -15.83 0.14 4.04
N PRO A 129 -15.31 -0.94 3.42
CA PRO A 129 -16.12 -2.07 3.02
C PRO A 129 -16.32 -3.03 4.22
N PRO A 130 -17.16 -4.07 4.06
CA PRO A 130 -17.18 -5.19 5.01
C PRO A 130 -15.78 -5.82 5.18
N VAL A 131 -15.44 -6.22 6.41
CA VAL A 131 -14.10 -6.73 6.76
C VAL A 131 -13.64 -7.90 5.87
N ARG A 132 -14.57 -8.80 5.50
CA ARG A 132 -14.30 -9.94 4.62
C ARG A 132 -13.66 -9.56 3.28
N LEU A 133 -13.99 -8.37 2.76
CA LEU A 133 -13.41 -7.88 1.52
C LEU A 133 -11.98 -7.40 1.73
N LEU A 134 -11.67 -6.78 2.87
CA LEU A 134 -10.29 -6.43 3.23
C LEU A 134 -9.44 -7.68 3.50
N GLU A 135 -10.04 -8.74 4.04
CA GLU A 135 -9.39 -10.04 4.27
C GLU A 135 -9.01 -10.73 2.95
N SER A 136 -9.77 -10.54 1.88
CA SER A 136 -9.49 -11.11 0.54
C SER A 136 -8.61 -10.23 -0.34
N MET A 137 -8.15 -9.08 0.17
CA MET A 137 -7.26 -8.15 -0.53
C MET A 137 -5.78 -8.39 -0.18
N LEU A 138 -4.91 -7.85 -1.04
CA LEU A 138 -3.46 -7.85 -0.84
C LEU A 138 -2.86 -6.49 -1.21
N THR A 139 -1.86 -6.06 -0.46
CA THR A 139 -1.03 -4.91 -0.80
C THR A 139 0.38 -5.38 -1.18
N LEU A 140 0.92 -4.86 -2.29
CA LEU A 140 2.36 -4.92 -2.62
C LEU A 140 2.95 -3.52 -2.49
N ARG A 141 4.00 -3.41 -1.69
CA ARG A 141 4.77 -2.17 -1.49
C ARG A 141 6.15 -2.34 -2.12
N LEU A 142 6.31 -1.89 -3.35
CA LEU A 142 7.57 -1.97 -4.08
C LEU A 142 8.49 -0.83 -3.64
N HIS A 143 9.71 -1.18 -3.23
CA HIS A 143 10.76 -0.24 -2.89
C HIS A 143 11.50 0.19 -4.15
N LEU A 144 11.51 1.49 -4.44
CA LEU A 144 12.26 2.07 -5.57
C LEU A 144 13.67 2.53 -5.17
N ASP A 145 13.88 2.73 -3.87
CA ASP A 145 15.15 3.07 -3.24
C ASP A 145 15.41 2.09 -2.10
N ASP A 146 16.67 1.93 -1.70
CA ASP A 146 17.04 1.07 -0.57
C ASP A 146 16.35 1.54 0.71
N CYS A 147 15.79 0.60 1.47
CA CYS A 147 15.17 0.85 2.76
C CYS A 147 15.95 0.15 3.85
N GLN A 148 16.67 0.95 4.65
CA GLN A 148 17.48 0.52 5.78
C GLN A 148 16.77 0.81 7.11
N ALA A 149 17.26 0.25 8.21
CA ALA A 149 16.68 0.46 9.54
C ALA A 149 16.65 1.95 9.95
N SER A 150 17.65 2.74 9.53
CA SER A 150 17.76 4.16 9.87
C SER A 150 16.87 5.09 9.04
N ASN A 151 16.32 4.61 7.90
CA ASN A 151 15.54 5.45 6.97
C ASN A 151 14.01 5.34 7.11
N GLY A 152 13.54 4.96 8.30
CA GLY A 152 12.12 4.91 8.65
C GLY A 152 11.37 3.79 7.91
N PRO A 153 11.79 2.53 8.05
CA PRO A 153 11.14 1.39 7.41
C PRO A 153 9.67 1.26 7.83
N LEU A 154 8.88 0.58 7.01
CA LEU A 154 7.59 0.08 7.47
C LEU A 154 7.84 -0.85 8.65
N ARG A 155 7.02 -0.74 9.69
CA ARG A 155 7.00 -1.68 10.80
C ARG A 155 5.65 -2.34 10.86
N VAL A 156 5.64 -3.62 11.20
CA VAL A 156 4.43 -4.43 11.30
C VAL A 156 4.35 -5.09 12.68
N LEU A 157 3.13 -5.36 13.15
CA LEU A 157 2.88 -6.27 14.27
C LEU A 157 2.37 -7.60 13.69
N PRO A 158 3.22 -8.64 13.64
CA PRO A 158 2.86 -9.89 12.98
C PRO A 158 1.62 -10.56 13.59
N GLY A 159 0.79 -11.16 12.73
CA GLY A 159 -0.42 -11.89 13.10
C GLY A 159 -1.65 -11.04 13.43
N SER A 160 -1.50 -9.71 13.54
CA SER A 160 -2.61 -8.84 13.98
C SER A 160 -3.76 -8.75 12.96
N HIS A 161 -3.53 -9.06 11.69
CA HIS A 161 -4.54 -9.06 10.63
C HIS A 161 -5.66 -10.07 10.86
N ARG A 162 -5.39 -11.12 11.64
CA ARG A 162 -6.32 -12.22 11.93
C ARG A 162 -7.42 -11.85 12.92
N HIS A 163 -7.41 -10.62 13.42
CA HIS A 163 -8.34 -10.13 14.45
C HIS A 163 -9.32 -9.07 13.92
N GLY A 164 -9.52 -9.03 12.59
CA GLY A 164 -10.44 -8.09 11.96
C GLY A 164 -10.01 -6.64 12.17
N THR A 165 -10.99 -5.75 12.34
CA THR A 165 -10.75 -4.33 12.63
C THR A 165 -10.51 -4.12 14.12
N LEU A 166 -9.42 -3.44 14.48
CA LEU A 166 -9.02 -3.23 15.86
C LEU A 166 -9.41 -1.83 16.35
N SER A 167 -9.94 -1.74 17.58
CA SER A 167 -10.17 -0.48 18.27
C SER A 167 -8.85 0.16 18.73
N PRO A 168 -8.82 1.46 19.06
CA PRO A 168 -7.63 2.11 19.61
C PRO A 168 -7.03 1.39 20.83
N GLU A 169 -7.87 0.88 21.73
CA GLU A 169 -7.45 0.14 22.92
C GLU A 169 -6.81 -1.20 22.56
N GLN A 170 -7.39 -1.92 21.58
CA GLN A 170 -6.82 -3.17 21.07
C GLN A 170 -5.49 -2.92 20.36
N ILE A 171 -5.34 -1.81 19.63
CA ILE A 171 -4.05 -1.42 19.02
C ILE A 171 -2.99 -1.24 20.10
N GLU A 172 -3.32 -0.59 21.22
CA GLU A 172 -2.36 -0.42 22.32
C GLU A 172 -1.99 -1.74 22.99
N ASP A 173 -2.97 -2.61 23.23
CA ASP A 173 -2.74 -3.97 23.72
C ASP A 173 -1.77 -4.75 22.83
N TRP A 174 -2.00 -4.74 21.50
CA TRP A 174 -1.09 -5.35 20.53
C TRP A 174 0.33 -4.79 20.61
N ARG A 175 0.47 -3.46 20.70
CA ARG A 175 1.77 -2.79 20.81
C ARG A 175 2.52 -3.16 22.09
N SER A 176 1.80 -3.50 23.16
CA SER A 176 2.41 -3.87 24.45
C SER A 176 2.93 -5.30 24.48
N ARG A 177 2.33 -6.20 23.69
CA ARG A 177 2.59 -7.65 23.76
C ARG A 177 3.36 -8.24 22.57
N VAL A 178 3.37 -7.56 21.43
CA VAL A 178 4.03 -8.04 20.21
C VAL A 178 5.19 -7.13 19.84
N MET A 179 6.36 -7.74 19.64
CA MET A 179 7.54 -7.01 19.19
C MET A 179 7.36 -6.59 17.71
N PRO A 180 7.47 -5.29 17.39
CA PRO A 180 7.32 -4.87 16.01
C PRO A 180 8.51 -5.26 15.14
N VAL A 181 8.24 -5.77 13.94
CA VAL A 181 9.25 -6.13 12.94
C VAL A 181 9.44 -4.99 11.95
N SER A 182 10.69 -4.63 11.65
CA SER A 182 11.04 -3.64 10.62
C SER A 182 11.23 -4.31 9.26
N CYS A 183 10.51 -3.82 8.25
CA CYS A 183 10.61 -4.29 6.87
C CYS A 183 11.73 -3.53 6.14
N VAL A 184 12.92 -4.13 6.11
CA VAL A 184 14.14 -3.61 5.47
C VAL A 184 14.36 -4.37 4.16
N LEU A 185 14.48 -3.65 3.04
CA LEU A 185 14.56 -4.22 1.70
C LEU A 185 15.43 -3.35 0.78
N PRO A 186 16.20 -3.95 -0.13
CA PRO A 186 16.87 -3.19 -1.18
C PRO A 186 15.86 -2.67 -2.21
N ALA A 187 16.30 -1.74 -3.06
CA ALA A 187 15.55 -1.31 -4.23
C ALA A 187 15.19 -2.51 -5.12
N GLY A 188 13.95 -2.54 -5.62
CA GLY A 188 13.38 -3.66 -6.36
C GLY A 188 12.80 -4.78 -5.48
N GLY A 189 12.99 -4.72 -4.15
CA GLY A 189 12.29 -5.58 -3.20
C GLY A 189 10.87 -5.09 -2.91
N ALA A 190 10.00 -5.98 -2.42
CA ALA A 190 8.64 -5.61 -2.02
C ALA A 190 8.22 -6.22 -0.69
N VAL A 191 7.37 -5.48 0.03
CA VAL A 191 6.58 -6.03 1.14
C VAL A 191 5.21 -6.42 0.59
N LEU A 192 4.86 -7.70 0.68
CA LEU A 192 3.47 -8.13 0.57
C LEU A 192 2.83 -8.03 1.94
N MET A 193 1.61 -7.51 2.04
CA MET A 193 0.91 -7.41 3.32
C MET A 193 -0.60 -7.48 3.18
N ARG A 194 -1.26 -8.01 4.20
CA ARG A 194 -2.72 -7.96 4.35
C ARG A 194 -3.14 -6.56 4.81
N PRO A 195 -4.21 -5.94 4.26
CA PRO A 195 -4.64 -4.60 4.67
C PRO A 195 -4.90 -4.44 6.17
N LEU A 196 -5.34 -5.53 6.81
CA LEU A 196 -5.64 -5.56 8.24
C LEU A 196 -4.41 -5.76 9.14
N ILE A 197 -3.19 -5.93 8.61
CA ILE A 197 -2.02 -5.97 9.49
C ILE A 197 -1.79 -4.59 10.11
N LEU A 198 -1.53 -4.56 11.41
CA LEU A 198 -1.15 -3.32 12.08
C LEU A 198 0.22 -2.94 11.59
N HIS A 199 0.29 -1.74 11.04
CA HIS A 199 1.53 -1.22 10.50
C HIS A 199 1.70 0.26 10.78
N ALA A 200 2.96 0.69 10.80
CA ALA A 200 3.37 2.06 11.06
C ALA A 200 4.63 2.37 10.29
N SER A 201 5.00 3.65 10.22
CA SER A 201 6.37 4.02 9.87
C SER A 201 6.86 5.09 10.82
N SER A 202 8.02 4.84 11.43
CA SER A 202 8.70 5.85 12.24
C SER A 202 9.34 6.90 11.34
N PRO A 203 9.58 8.12 11.85
CA PRO A 203 10.51 9.05 11.20
C PRO A 203 11.88 8.39 11.02
N ALA A 204 12.53 8.68 9.90
CA ALA A 204 13.92 8.33 9.66
C ALA A 204 14.82 9.06 10.66
N THR A 205 15.80 8.35 11.21
CA THR A 205 16.87 8.95 12.02
C THR A 205 17.98 9.50 11.13
N GLU A 206 18.18 8.88 9.97
CA GLU A 206 19.06 9.34 8.89
C GLU A 206 18.20 9.45 7.63
N PRO A 207 17.56 10.61 7.41
CA PRO A 207 16.59 10.73 6.36
C PRO A 207 17.29 10.84 5.00
N GLY A 208 17.03 9.87 4.13
CA GLY A 208 17.40 9.89 2.71
C GLY A 208 16.17 10.05 1.82
N HIS A 209 16.37 9.96 0.50
CA HIS A 209 15.26 9.88 -0.45
C HIS A 209 14.75 8.44 -0.52
N ARG A 210 13.45 8.24 -0.27
CA ARG A 210 12.82 6.92 -0.31
C ARG A 210 11.45 6.97 -0.96
N ARG A 211 11.34 6.32 -2.11
CA ARG A 211 10.10 6.14 -2.86
C ARG A 211 9.58 4.72 -2.72
N VAL A 212 8.28 4.61 -2.49
CA VAL A 212 7.57 3.33 -2.45
C VAL A 212 6.34 3.43 -3.34
N VAL A 213 6.20 2.50 -4.28
CA VAL A 213 4.96 2.31 -5.05
C VAL A 213 4.10 1.32 -4.27
N HIS A 214 3.02 1.81 -3.68
CA HIS A 214 2.05 1.01 -2.95
C HIS A 214 0.88 0.71 -3.87
N ILE A 215 0.62 -0.56 -4.12
CA ILE A 215 -0.48 -1.01 -4.96
C ILE A 215 -1.34 -1.99 -4.14
N GLU A 216 -2.65 -1.90 -4.31
CA GLU A 216 -3.62 -2.78 -3.69
C GLU A 216 -4.31 -3.61 -4.75
N TRP A 217 -4.51 -4.89 -4.45
CA TRP A 217 -5.22 -5.84 -5.30
C TRP A 217 -6.42 -6.41 -4.57
N SER A 218 -7.47 -6.64 -5.35
CA SER A 218 -8.64 -7.42 -4.95
C SER A 218 -8.68 -8.72 -5.75
N SER A 219 -9.15 -9.78 -5.10
CA SER A 219 -9.49 -11.05 -5.77
C SER A 219 -10.90 -11.06 -6.36
N GLU A 220 -11.70 -10.03 -6.05
CA GLU A 220 -13.13 -9.96 -6.35
C GLU A 220 -13.53 -8.59 -6.93
N ASP A 221 -14.57 -8.59 -7.75
CA ASP A 221 -15.30 -7.38 -8.11
C ASP A 221 -16.13 -6.88 -6.91
N LEU A 222 -16.44 -5.59 -6.88
CA LEU A 222 -17.29 -5.04 -5.83
C LEU A 222 -18.76 -5.47 -6.00
N PRO A 223 -19.47 -5.78 -4.90
CA PRO A 223 -20.84 -6.25 -4.96
C PRO A 223 -21.81 -5.10 -5.29
N HIS A 224 -23.06 -5.47 -5.65
CA HIS A 224 -24.18 -4.53 -5.81
C HIS A 224 -23.96 -3.42 -6.85
N GLY A 225 -23.13 -3.67 -7.87
CA GLY A 225 -22.86 -2.72 -8.94
C GLY A 225 -21.86 -1.61 -8.59
N LEU A 226 -21.29 -1.62 -7.37
CA LEU A 226 -20.15 -0.77 -7.06
C LEU A 226 -18.99 -1.09 -8.01
N GLN A 227 -18.18 -0.07 -8.32
CA GLN A 227 -17.03 -0.20 -9.20
C GLN A 227 -15.78 0.34 -8.52
N TRP A 228 -14.68 -0.40 -8.66
CA TRP A 228 -13.36 0.06 -8.26
C TRP A 228 -13.02 1.37 -9.00
N HIS A 229 -12.34 2.29 -8.32
CA HIS A 229 -11.97 3.56 -8.97
C HIS A 229 -10.95 3.37 -10.11
N GLN A 230 -10.02 2.42 -9.96
CA GLN A 230 -8.90 2.21 -10.90
C GLN A 230 -8.78 0.77 -11.41
N GLY A 231 -9.79 -0.07 -11.11
CA GLY A 231 -9.86 -1.47 -11.58
C GLY A 231 -9.90 -1.56 -13.09
#